data_AF-A0A934C3B8-F1
#
_entry.id   AF-A0A934C3B8-F1
#
_cell.length_a   1.000
_cell.length_b   1.000
_cell.length_c   1.000
_cell.angle_alpha   90.00
_cell.angle_beta   90.00
_cell.angle_gamma   90.00
#
_symmetry.space_group_name_H-M   'P 1'
#
loop_
_entity.id
_entity.type
_entity.pdbx_description
1 polymer ?
#
loop_
_entity_poly.entity_id
_entity_poly.type
_entity_poly.pdbx_seq_one_letter_code
_entity_poly.pdbx_strand_id
1 'polypeptide(L)'
;VNVRLRKLEGTGRPATGAVAGGNGNGHNRATGETPAAPRTRSTTTRRPGRSDDRGPAAGSLNPRNTFETFVVGSNNQMAHAAAMAVAQAPAQAYNPLFLYGDTGLGKTHLMHAIGHAILRANPDARVAYLSTEKFTNEFIQALQENALTRFRQRYRHVDILLIDDVQFLAGKERIQEEFFHTFNDLFESGKQIVLTSDRRASEIQKLESRLVSRFEWGLPADIQAPDLETRFAILRTKAQQLNCSLPEPILSFIAQHITKNIRRLEGALLKVSSYSALTNKPIDLPTVERLLHDVLMEQAQNVLTIETIQKRVADHYQIRHSDMTSKRRPNNIAIPRQIAMYLARTLTKHSLQEIGDAFGGRDHGTVIHACKAVDNMMEQDSSTRGSVEFLKAQLSK
;
A
#
# COMPACT_ATOMS: atom_id res chain seq x y z
N VAL A 1 38.54 -14.84 -3.53
CA VAL A 1 39.08 -16.14 -3.05
C VAL A 1 38.77 -17.19 -4.09
N ASN A 2 39.79 -17.63 -4.83
CA ASN A 2 39.73 -18.69 -5.84
C ASN A 2 39.72 -20.05 -5.14
N VAL A 3 38.80 -20.96 -5.49
CA VAL A 3 39.10 -22.40 -5.50
C VAL A 3 38.40 -23.05 -6.69
N ARG A 4 39.18 -23.86 -7.40
CA ARG A 4 38.93 -24.59 -8.65
C ARG A 4 39.07 -26.08 -8.33
N LEU A 5 38.60 -26.94 -9.26
CA LEU A 5 38.85 -28.41 -9.39
C LEU A 5 37.80 -29.30 -8.69
N ARG A 6 37.31 -30.42 -9.25
CA ARG A 6 37.72 -31.21 -10.43
C ARG A 6 36.56 -32.17 -10.85
N LYS A 7 36.50 -32.47 -12.15
CA LYS A 7 35.76 -33.58 -12.78
C LYS A 7 36.21 -34.96 -12.26
N LEU A 8 35.36 -35.97 -12.40
CA LEU A 8 35.73 -37.30 -12.91
C LEU A 8 34.53 -37.98 -13.59
N GLU A 9 34.84 -38.66 -14.69
CA GLU A 9 33.95 -39.23 -15.72
C GLU A 9 33.70 -40.73 -15.51
N GLY A 10 32.66 -41.23 -16.19
CA GLY A 10 32.60 -42.59 -16.75
C GLY A 10 32.09 -43.68 -15.79
N THR A 11 31.41 -44.74 -16.21
CA THR A 11 30.99 -45.32 -17.50
C THR A 11 30.20 -46.59 -17.12
N GLY A 12 29.33 -47.12 -18.00
CA GLY A 12 29.05 -48.56 -18.02
C GLY A 12 27.59 -48.98 -17.88
N ARG A 13 27.02 -49.32 -19.02
CA ARG A 13 25.70 -49.92 -19.30
C ARG A 13 25.85 -51.48 -19.28
N PRO A 14 24.90 -52.30 -19.77
CA PRO A 14 23.69 -52.86 -19.12
C PRO A 14 23.64 -54.42 -19.22
N ALA A 15 22.57 -55.10 -18.78
CA ALA A 15 22.08 -56.43 -19.25
C ALA A 15 20.94 -56.94 -18.32
N THR A 16 19.68 -57.07 -18.74
CA THR A 16 19.00 -58.14 -19.54
C THR A 16 18.78 -59.48 -18.84
N GLY A 17 17.55 -60.01 -18.97
CA GLY A 17 17.20 -61.44 -18.87
C GLY A 17 16.19 -61.75 -17.76
N ALA A 18 14.88 -61.93 -17.95
CA ALA A 18 14.11 -62.88 -18.77
C ALA A 18 13.80 -64.23 -18.06
N VAL A 19 12.48 -64.49 -17.91
CA VAL A 19 11.76 -65.74 -18.28
C VAL A 19 11.54 -66.86 -17.24
N ALA A 20 10.25 -66.98 -16.86
CA ALA A 20 9.30 -68.11 -16.96
C ALA A 20 9.31 -69.36 -16.04
N GLY A 21 8.09 -69.92 -15.96
CA GLY A 21 7.72 -71.29 -15.58
C GLY A 21 6.81 -71.28 -14.35
N GLY A 22 5.48 -71.46 -14.45
CA GLY A 22 4.77 -72.70 -14.80
C GLY A 22 4.30 -73.37 -13.48
N ASN A 23 3.20 -74.12 -13.35
CA ASN A 23 2.13 -74.59 -14.23
C ASN A 23 1.11 -75.33 -13.33
N GLY A 24 -0.17 -75.40 -13.76
CA GLY A 24 -1.11 -76.49 -13.43
C GLY A 24 -1.89 -76.44 -12.09
N ASN A 25 -3.06 -77.06 -11.93
CA ASN A 25 -3.97 -77.76 -12.86
C ASN A 25 -5.26 -78.16 -12.07
N GLY A 26 -6.39 -78.39 -12.76
CA GLY A 26 -7.51 -79.23 -12.26
C GLY A 26 -8.85 -78.50 -11.97
N HIS A 27 -9.80 -78.41 -12.91
CA HIS A 27 -10.92 -79.35 -13.17
C HIS A 27 -12.00 -79.44 -12.07
N ASN A 28 -13.22 -78.88 -12.29
CA ASN A 28 -14.41 -79.62 -12.77
C ASN A 28 -15.71 -78.76 -12.85
N ARG A 29 -16.55 -79.16 -13.81
CA ARG A 29 -17.98 -78.83 -14.15
C ARG A 29 -18.95 -79.03 -12.95
N ALA A 30 -20.23 -78.58 -12.87
CA ALA A 30 -21.22 -77.96 -13.77
C ALA A 30 -22.50 -77.56 -12.97
N THR A 31 -23.29 -76.63 -13.54
CA THR A 31 -24.78 -76.50 -13.56
C THR A 31 -25.62 -76.23 -12.30
N GLY A 32 -26.49 -75.20 -12.38
CA GLY A 32 -27.79 -75.15 -11.71
C GLY A 32 -28.24 -73.75 -11.22
N GLU A 33 -29.32 -73.22 -11.79
CA GLU A 33 -30.01 -71.93 -11.54
C GLU A 33 -30.48 -71.77 -10.06
N THR A 34 -30.80 -70.62 -9.43
CA THR A 34 -31.63 -69.43 -9.81
C THR A 34 -31.39 -68.27 -8.77
N PRO A 35 -32.13 -67.12 -8.70
CA PRO A 35 -31.52 -65.78 -8.77
C PRO A 35 -31.70 -64.90 -7.50
N ALA A 36 -31.23 -63.64 -7.62
CA ALA A 36 -31.45 -62.46 -6.76
C ALA A 36 -30.39 -62.18 -5.67
N ALA A 37 -29.49 -61.26 -5.98
CA ALA A 37 -28.60 -60.62 -5.03
C ALA A 37 -29.00 -59.15 -4.83
N PRO A 38 -28.93 -58.64 -3.59
CA PRO A 38 -28.42 -57.28 -3.43
C PRO A 38 -27.32 -57.18 -2.37
N ARG A 39 -26.38 -56.27 -2.66
CA ARG A 39 -25.51 -55.50 -1.75
C ARG A 39 -24.18 -56.13 -1.31
N THR A 40 -23.13 -55.78 -2.05
CA THR A 40 -21.85 -55.35 -1.45
C THR A 40 -21.37 -54.07 -2.14
N ARG A 41 -20.99 -53.09 -1.33
CA ARG A 41 -20.62 -51.72 -1.73
C ARG A 41 -19.35 -51.74 -2.57
N SER A 42 -19.46 -51.35 -3.84
CA SER A 42 -18.30 -51.00 -4.68
C SER A 42 -17.79 -49.62 -4.28
N THR A 43 -16.59 -49.58 -3.71
CA THR A 43 -15.76 -48.40 -3.57
C THR A 43 -15.46 -47.82 -4.95
N THR A 44 -16.17 -46.76 -5.33
CA THR A 44 -15.81 -45.95 -6.49
C THR A 44 -14.51 -45.21 -6.20
N THR A 45 -13.46 -45.63 -6.89
CA THR A 45 -12.16 -44.99 -6.98
C THR A 45 -12.34 -43.53 -7.40
N ARG A 46 -12.14 -42.60 -6.45
CA ARG A 46 -12.08 -41.16 -6.71
C ARG A 46 -10.95 -40.92 -7.72
N ARG A 47 -11.30 -40.48 -8.93
CA ARG A 47 -10.35 -39.84 -9.85
C ARG A 47 -9.61 -38.73 -9.10
N PRO A 48 -8.27 -38.61 -9.21
CA PRO A 48 -7.57 -37.49 -8.63
C PRO A 48 -8.06 -36.21 -9.32
N GLY A 49 -8.52 -35.26 -8.51
CA GLY A 49 -9.10 -34.01 -8.95
C GLY A 49 -8.10 -33.18 -9.77
N ARG A 50 -8.65 -32.44 -10.72
CA ARG A 50 -7.97 -31.37 -11.46
C ARG A 50 -7.07 -30.57 -10.52
N SER A 51 -5.78 -30.53 -10.84
CA SER A 51 -4.79 -29.66 -10.21
C SER A 51 -5.26 -28.20 -10.27
N ASP A 52 -5.02 -27.46 -9.18
CA ASP A 52 -5.25 -26.02 -9.01
C ASP A 52 -4.66 -25.20 -10.18
N ASP A 53 -5.47 -24.97 -11.22
CA ASP A 53 -5.19 -24.04 -12.33
C ASP A 53 -5.90 -22.69 -12.12
N ARG A 54 -6.50 -22.50 -10.95
CA ARG A 54 -6.96 -21.19 -10.49
C ARG A 54 -5.70 -20.40 -10.16
N GLY A 55 -5.45 -19.30 -10.86
CA GLY A 55 -4.29 -18.45 -10.62
C GLY A 55 -4.03 -18.18 -9.12
N PRO A 56 -2.80 -17.79 -8.74
CA PRO A 56 -2.27 -17.88 -7.37
C PRO A 56 -2.97 -17.06 -6.26
N ALA A 57 -4.19 -16.54 -6.47
CA ALA A 57 -4.88 -15.64 -5.54
C ALA A 57 -6.19 -16.14 -4.91
N ALA A 58 -6.73 -17.32 -5.22
CA ALA A 58 -7.95 -17.78 -4.53
C ALA A 58 -7.77 -17.87 -2.98
N GLY A 59 -6.54 -17.87 -2.48
CA GLY A 59 -6.21 -17.76 -1.05
C GLY A 59 -5.35 -16.55 -0.63
N SER A 60 -5.06 -15.58 -1.51
CA SER A 60 -4.15 -14.45 -1.17
C SER A 60 -4.83 -13.10 -0.97
N LEU A 61 -6.08 -12.93 -1.38
CA LEU A 61 -6.87 -11.72 -1.11
C LEU A 61 -7.39 -11.73 0.33
N ASN A 62 -7.30 -10.61 1.04
CA ASN A 62 -7.85 -10.50 2.37
C ASN A 62 -9.39 -10.44 2.29
N PRO A 63 -10.14 -11.41 2.87
CA PRO A 63 -11.59 -11.47 2.74
C PRO A 63 -12.32 -10.27 3.37
N ARG A 64 -11.65 -9.48 4.23
CA ARG A 64 -12.23 -8.28 4.85
C ARG A 64 -12.16 -7.04 3.98
N ASN A 65 -11.32 -7.05 2.94
CA ASN A 65 -11.07 -5.89 2.10
C ASN A 65 -12.00 -5.89 0.88
N THR A 66 -13.25 -5.49 1.08
CA THR A 66 -14.31 -5.48 0.05
C THR A 66 -14.85 -4.07 -0.15
N PHE A 67 -15.56 -3.79 -1.25
CA PHE A 67 -16.13 -2.45 -1.47
C PHE A 67 -17.15 -2.09 -0.37
N GLU A 68 -17.90 -3.07 0.12
CA GLU A 68 -18.91 -2.91 1.17
C GLU A 68 -18.32 -2.50 2.53
N THR A 69 -17.02 -2.79 2.75
CA THR A 69 -16.30 -2.46 3.99
C THR A 69 -15.40 -1.24 3.84
N PHE A 70 -15.35 -0.63 2.65
CA PHE A 70 -14.59 0.58 2.39
C PHE A 70 -15.46 1.81 2.65
N VAL A 71 -15.00 2.71 3.52
CA VAL A 71 -15.73 3.95 3.82
C VAL A 71 -15.34 5.01 2.80
N VAL A 72 -16.33 5.48 2.05
CA VAL A 72 -16.17 6.51 1.02
C VAL A 72 -16.29 7.89 1.66
N GLY A 73 -15.33 8.77 1.35
CA GLY A 73 -15.33 10.18 1.74
C GLY A 73 -14.78 11.03 0.60
N SER A 74 -14.84 12.35 0.76
CA SER A 74 -14.36 13.32 -0.26
C SER A 74 -12.90 13.07 -0.69
N ASN A 75 -12.08 12.59 0.24
CA ASN A 75 -10.66 12.30 0.08
C ASN A 75 -10.33 11.03 -0.73
N ASN A 76 -11.31 10.16 -0.99
CA ASN A 76 -11.10 8.88 -1.67
C ASN A 76 -12.19 8.51 -2.70
N GLN A 77 -13.18 9.40 -2.89
CA GLN A 77 -14.34 9.14 -3.76
C GLN A 77 -13.94 8.83 -5.21
N MET A 78 -12.97 9.55 -5.76
CA MET A 78 -12.51 9.32 -7.13
C MET A 78 -11.82 7.96 -7.28
N ALA A 79 -10.91 7.62 -6.37
CA ALA A 79 -10.24 6.31 -6.35
C ALA A 79 -11.24 5.15 -6.17
N HIS A 80 -12.24 5.32 -5.30
CA HIS A 80 -13.30 4.35 -5.12
C HIS A 80 -14.14 4.17 -6.40
N ALA A 81 -14.57 5.26 -7.04
CA ALA A 81 -15.33 5.21 -8.28
C ALA A 81 -14.54 4.56 -9.42
N ALA A 82 -13.25 4.88 -9.55
CA ALA A 82 -12.34 4.26 -10.51
C ALA A 82 -12.19 2.75 -10.26
N ALA A 83 -12.00 2.35 -9.00
CA ALA A 83 -11.92 0.94 -8.61
C ALA A 83 -13.22 0.18 -8.94
N MET A 84 -14.38 0.78 -8.69
CA MET A 84 -15.68 0.22 -9.04
C MET A 84 -15.84 0.05 -10.56
N ALA A 85 -15.46 1.06 -11.35
CA ALA A 85 -15.52 1.00 -12.81
C ALA A 85 -14.62 -0.12 -13.37
N VAL A 86 -13.41 -0.25 -12.83
CA VAL A 86 -12.47 -1.33 -13.19
C VAL A 86 -13.00 -2.70 -12.81
N ALA A 87 -13.66 -2.83 -11.65
CA ALA A 87 -14.26 -4.09 -11.24
C ALA A 87 -15.46 -4.50 -12.13
N GLN A 88 -16.22 -3.53 -12.62
CA GLN A 88 -17.39 -3.76 -13.49
C GLN A 88 -16.99 -4.06 -14.94
N ALA A 89 -15.98 -3.38 -15.46
CA ALA A 89 -15.49 -3.54 -16.83
C ALA A 89 -13.96 -3.68 -16.87
N PRO A 90 -13.41 -4.83 -16.43
CA PRO A 90 -11.96 -5.05 -16.40
C PRO A 90 -11.32 -4.88 -17.78
N ALA A 91 -10.19 -4.20 -17.80
CA ALA A 91 -9.37 -3.80 -18.96
C ALA A 91 -10.07 -2.86 -19.97
N GLN A 92 -11.35 -2.54 -19.79
CA GLN A 92 -12.12 -1.66 -20.68
C GLN A 92 -12.33 -0.27 -20.10
N ALA A 93 -12.58 -0.15 -18.79
CA ALA A 93 -12.76 1.15 -18.14
C ALA A 93 -11.43 1.91 -18.05
N TYR A 94 -10.48 1.38 -17.27
CA TYR A 94 -9.14 1.95 -17.10
C TYR A 94 -8.11 0.84 -17.00
N ASN A 95 -7.05 0.92 -17.82
CA ASN A 95 -5.94 -0.01 -17.76
C ASN A 95 -4.63 0.73 -18.05
N PRO A 96 -3.62 0.66 -17.16
CA PRO A 96 -3.72 0.21 -15.77
C PRO A 96 -4.58 1.15 -14.91
N LEU A 97 -5.03 0.68 -13.75
CA LEU A 97 -5.46 1.56 -12.66
C LEU A 97 -4.29 1.75 -11.70
N PHE A 98 -3.86 2.99 -11.47
CA PHE A 98 -2.75 3.33 -10.60
C PHE A 98 -3.24 4.09 -9.37
N LEU A 99 -3.36 3.38 -8.24
CA LEU A 99 -3.79 3.94 -6.95
C LEU A 99 -2.60 4.47 -6.17
N TYR A 100 -2.58 5.74 -5.81
CA TYR A 100 -1.45 6.31 -5.05
C TYR A 100 -1.89 7.20 -3.89
N GLY A 101 -0.96 7.46 -2.97
CA GLY A 101 -1.17 8.24 -1.77
C GLY A 101 -0.37 7.67 -0.61
N ASP A 102 -0.32 8.36 0.53
CA ASP A 102 0.50 7.94 1.66
C ASP A 102 0.17 6.52 2.19
N THR A 103 1.07 6.00 3.01
CA THR A 103 0.90 4.67 3.62
C THR A 103 -0.35 4.62 4.51
N GLY A 104 -1.08 3.50 4.42
CA GLY A 104 -2.25 3.27 5.29
C GLY A 104 -3.47 4.13 4.94
N LEU A 105 -3.67 4.51 3.68
CA LEU A 105 -4.88 5.24 3.23
C LEU A 105 -5.94 4.36 2.54
N GLY A 106 -5.71 3.05 2.44
CA GLY A 106 -6.71 2.11 1.88
C GLY A 106 -6.45 1.66 0.42
N LYS A 107 -5.28 1.97 -0.14
CA LYS A 107 -4.83 1.50 -1.47
C LYS A 107 -4.97 -0.03 -1.65
N THR A 108 -4.36 -0.81 -0.77
CA THR A 108 -4.46 -2.28 -0.76
C THR A 108 -5.90 -2.77 -0.55
N HIS A 109 -6.70 -2.03 0.22
CA HIS A 109 -8.12 -2.38 0.43
C HIS A 109 -8.88 -2.29 -0.89
N LEU A 110 -8.81 -1.16 -1.61
CA LEU A 110 -9.46 -0.99 -2.90
C LEU A 110 -8.95 -2.01 -3.94
N MET A 111 -7.64 -2.27 -3.99
CA MET A 111 -7.07 -3.29 -4.86
C MET A 111 -7.68 -4.68 -4.60
N HIS A 112 -7.80 -5.09 -3.33
CA HIS A 112 -8.42 -6.36 -2.96
C HIS A 112 -9.92 -6.36 -3.28
N ALA A 113 -10.61 -5.25 -3.06
CA ALA A 113 -12.03 -5.11 -3.37
C ALA A 113 -12.31 -5.31 -4.86
N ILE A 114 -11.45 -4.79 -5.75
CA ILE A 114 -11.50 -5.08 -7.20
C ILE A 114 -11.38 -6.59 -7.44
N GLY A 115 -10.36 -7.24 -6.86
CA GLY A 115 -10.15 -8.68 -7.01
C GLY A 115 -11.37 -9.50 -6.56
N HIS A 116 -11.95 -9.17 -5.40
CA HIS A 116 -13.15 -9.85 -4.89
C HIS A 116 -14.38 -9.63 -5.77
N ALA A 117 -14.61 -8.41 -6.24
CA ALA A 117 -15.74 -8.09 -7.09
C ALA A 117 -15.66 -8.84 -8.43
N ILE A 118 -14.47 -8.91 -9.03
CA ILE A 118 -14.28 -9.66 -10.28
C ILE A 118 -14.45 -11.17 -10.05
N LEU A 119 -13.90 -11.73 -8.97
CA LEU A 119 -14.11 -13.15 -8.64
C LEU A 119 -15.58 -13.48 -8.33
N ARG A 120 -16.33 -12.52 -7.78
CA ARG A 120 -17.78 -12.68 -7.55
C ARG A 120 -18.55 -12.72 -8.86
N ALA A 121 -18.18 -11.90 -9.84
CA ALA A 121 -18.79 -11.86 -11.16
C ALA A 121 -18.34 -13.02 -12.07
N ASN A 122 -17.08 -13.44 -11.96
CA ASN A 122 -16.48 -14.54 -12.69
C ASN A 122 -15.60 -15.40 -11.75
N PRO A 123 -16.16 -16.46 -11.15
CA PRO A 123 -15.43 -17.35 -10.24
C PRO A 123 -14.23 -18.09 -10.85
N ASP A 124 -14.18 -18.19 -12.18
CA ASP A 124 -13.10 -18.86 -12.91
C ASP A 124 -11.96 -17.89 -13.32
N ALA A 125 -12.09 -16.59 -13.00
CA ALA A 125 -11.07 -15.59 -13.33
C ALA A 125 -9.74 -15.89 -12.63
N ARG A 126 -8.64 -15.83 -13.39
CA ARG A 126 -7.29 -16.02 -12.84
C ARG A 126 -6.78 -14.69 -12.29
N VAL A 127 -6.88 -14.51 -10.99
CA VAL A 127 -6.36 -13.34 -10.27
C VAL A 127 -4.97 -13.65 -9.73
N ALA A 128 -4.03 -12.71 -9.86
CA ALA A 128 -2.78 -12.72 -9.13
C ALA A 128 -2.64 -11.46 -8.28
N TYR A 129 -2.49 -11.64 -6.96
CA TYR A 129 -2.13 -10.58 -6.01
C TYR A 129 -0.77 -10.87 -5.38
N LEU A 130 0.08 -9.84 -5.38
CA LEU A 130 1.41 -9.88 -4.77
C LEU A 130 1.95 -8.47 -4.52
N SER A 131 2.79 -8.34 -3.51
CA SER A 131 3.63 -7.15 -3.36
C SER A 131 4.78 -7.19 -4.37
N THR A 132 5.30 -6.01 -4.70
CA THR A 132 6.51 -5.84 -5.51
C THR A 132 7.72 -6.59 -4.92
N GLU A 133 7.83 -6.66 -3.59
CA GLU A 133 8.87 -7.45 -2.92
C GLU A 133 8.71 -8.95 -3.18
N LYS A 134 7.48 -9.48 -3.11
CA LYS A 134 7.21 -10.88 -3.42
C LYS A 134 7.53 -11.19 -4.89
N PHE A 135 7.14 -10.31 -5.82
CA PHE A 135 7.52 -10.44 -7.24
C PHE A 135 9.04 -10.49 -7.41
N THR A 136 9.76 -9.60 -6.73
CA THR A 136 11.24 -9.54 -6.74
C THR A 136 11.84 -10.86 -6.25
N ASN A 137 11.39 -11.36 -5.10
CA ASN A 137 11.92 -12.58 -4.49
C ASN A 137 11.62 -13.81 -5.35
N GLU A 138 10.41 -13.92 -5.88
CA GLU A 138 10.05 -15.04 -6.77
C GLU A 138 10.83 -15.01 -8.09
N PHE A 139 11.14 -13.82 -8.62
CA PHE A 139 12.00 -13.70 -9.80
C PHE A 139 13.45 -14.13 -9.50
N ILE A 140 14.01 -13.69 -8.37
CA ILE A 140 15.36 -14.09 -7.94
C ILE A 140 15.42 -15.61 -7.76
N GLN A 141 14.42 -16.21 -7.12
CA GLN A 141 14.34 -17.66 -6.96
C GLN A 141 14.25 -18.36 -8.32
N ALA A 142 13.41 -17.88 -9.23
CA ALA A 142 13.28 -18.45 -10.57
C ALA A 142 14.59 -18.36 -11.39
N LEU A 143 15.39 -17.32 -11.19
CA LEU A 143 16.74 -17.23 -11.77
C LEU A 143 17.68 -18.28 -11.19
N GLN A 144 17.69 -18.46 -9.87
CA GLN A 144 18.55 -19.45 -9.20
C GLN A 144 18.19 -20.88 -9.59
N GLU A 145 16.91 -21.17 -9.77
CA GLU A 145 16.39 -22.50 -10.09
C GLU A 145 16.29 -22.78 -11.60
N ASN A 146 16.72 -21.86 -12.48
CA ASN A 146 16.51 -21.92 -13.93
C ASN A 146 15.04 -22.13 -14.33
N ALA A 147 14.11 -21.57 -13.55
CA ALA A 147 12.67 -21.73 -13.69
C ALA A 147 11.95 -20.47 -14.23
N LEU A 148 12.66 -19.59 -14.96
CA LEU A 148 12.09 -18.35 -15.50
C LEU A 148 10.85 -18.56 -16.38
N THR A 149 10.81 -19.62 -17.18
CA THR A 149 9.64 -19.94 -18.01
C THR A 149 8.39 -20.15 -17.16
N ARG A 150 8.52 -20.85 -16.03
CA ARG A 150 7.43 -21.09 -15.09
C ARG A 150 6.99 -19.81 -14.39
N PHE A 151 7.94 -18.96 -14.00
CA PHE A 151 7.66 -17.64 -13.44
C PHE A 151 6.84 -16.79 -14.41
N ARG A 152 7.27 -16.71 -15.67
CA ARG A 152 6.56 -15.96 -16.73
C ARG A 152 5.17 -16.50 -16.99
N GLN A 153 5.02 -17.83 -17.12
CA GLN A 153 3.71 -18.45 -17.30
C GLN A 153 2.76 -18.09 -16.16
N ARG A 154 3.24 -18.16 -14.91
CA ARG A 154 2.43 -17.85 -13.72
C ARG A 154 1.87 -16.43 -13.73
N TYR A 155 2.64 -15.44 -14.17
CA TYR A 155 2.24 -14.03 -14.09
C TYR A 155 1.68 -13.46 -15.39
N ARG A 156 1.99 -14.05 -16.56
CA ARG A 156 1.50 -13.57 -17.87
C ARG A 156 0.23 -14.28 -18.34
N HIS A 157 -0.19 -15.36 -17.67
CA HIS A 157 -1.45 -16.07 -17.95
C HIS A 157 -2.56 -15.72 -16.96
N VAL A 158 -2.53 -14.52 -16.37
CA VAL A 158 -3.60 -14.08 -15.47
C VAL A 158 -4.62 -13.23 -16.24
N ASP A 159 -5.83 -13.15 -15.72
CA ASP A 159 -6.85 -12.26 -16.26
C ASP A 159 -6.77 -10.88 -15.57
N ILE A 160 -6.35 -10.86 -14.30
CA ILE A 160 -6.05 -9.64 -13.54
C ILE A 160 -4.74 -9.79 -12.76
N LEU A 161 -3.87 -8.78 -12.88
CA LEU A 161 -2.66 -8.62 -12.10
C LEU A 161 -2.81 -7.45 -11.11
N LEU A 162 -2.72 -7.75 -9.81
CA LEU A 162 -2.80 -6.81 -8.70
C LEU A 162 -1.43 -6.71 -8.02
N ILE A 163 -0.71 -5.59 -8.22
CA ILE A 163 0.64 -5.38 -7.71
C ILE A 163 0.66 -4.28 -6.66
N ASP A 164 1.00 -4.65 -5.42
CA ASP A 164 1.11 -3.73 -4.31
C ASP A 164 2.50 -3.06 -4.24
N ASP A 165 2.53 -1.79 -3.88
CA ASP A 165 3.71 -1.01 -3.51
C ASP A 165 4.83 -0.97 -4.59
N VAL A 166 4.50 -0.51 -5.80
CA VAL A 166 5.45 -0.48 -6.94
C VAL A 166 6.67 0.42 -6.71
N GLN A 167 6.66 1.30 -5.71
CA GLN A 167 7.84 2.08 -5.31
C GLN A 167 9.04 1.19 -4.96
N PHE A 168 8.82 -0.06 -4.54
CA PHE A 168 9.91 -1.01 -4.24
C PHE A 168 10.61 -1.58 -5.47
N LEU A 169 10.21 -1.21 -6.69
CA LEU A 169 10.98 -1.45 -7.92
C LEU A 169 12.18 -0.52 -8.06
N ALA A 170 12.18 0.62 -7.35
CA ALA A 170 13.21 1.65 -7.43
C ALA A 170 14.63 1.08 -7.33
N GLY A 171 15.48 1.38 -8.32
CA GLY A 171 16.88 0.97 -8.36
C GLY A 171 17.14 -0.53 -8.61
N LYS A 172 16.11 -1.33 -8.86
CA LYS A 172 16.23 -2.78 -9.17
C LYS A 172 16.11 -3.03 -10.69
N GLU A 173 17.09 -2.60 -11.48
CA GLU A 173 17.06 -2.58 -12.95
C GLU A 173 16.57 -3.90 -13.58
N ARG A 174 17.19 -5.05 -13.24
CA ARG A 174 16.77 -6.36 -13.78
C ARG A 174 15.33 -6.73 -13.43
N ILE A 175 14.83 -6.28 -12.28
CA ILE A 175 13.44 -6.53 -11.84
C ILE A 175 12.48 -5.61 -12.60
N GLN A 176 12.87 -4.34 -12.78
CA GLN A 176 12.12 -3.38 -13.59
C GLN A 176 11.96 -3.86 -15.03
N GLU A 177 13.02 -4.42 -15.62
CA GLU A 177 12.98 -5.00 -16.95
C GLU A 177 12.00 -6.18 -17.06
N GLU A 178 12.09 -7.18 -16.18
CA GLU A 178 11.15 -8.32 -16.21
C GLU A 178 9.71 -7.88 -15.91
N PHE A 179 9.53 -6.91 -15.01
CA PHE A 179 8.23 -6.33 -14.72
C PHE A 179 7.65 -5.59 -15.93
N PHE A 180 8.47 -4.80 -16.64
CA PHE A 180 8.08 -4.10 -17.86
C PHE A 180 7.60 -5.08 -18.94
N HIS A 181 8.29 -6.21 -19.13
CA HIS A 181 7.85 -7.24 -20.08
C HIS A 181 6.54 -7.91 -19.63
N THR A 182 6.41 -8.23 -18.35
CA THR A 182 5.17 -8.82 -17.81
C THR A 182 3.99 -7.85 -17.95
N PHE A 183 4.21 -6.56 -17.68
CA PHE A 183 3.23 -5.51 -17.88
C PHE A 183 2.78 -5.43 -19.34
N ASN A 184 3.72 -5.37 -20.29
CA ASN A 184 3.41 -5.29 -21.72
C ASN A 184 2.55 -6.45 -22.19
N ASP A 185 3.00 -7.67 -21.91
CA ASP A 185 2.33 -8.88 -22.39
C ASP A 185 0.88 -8.91 -21.90
N LEU A 186 0.64 -8.55 -20.63
CA LEU A 186 -0.71 -8.48 -20.07
C LEU A 186 -1.53 -7.33 -20.67
N PHE A 187 -0.94 -6.15 -20.78
CA PHE A 187 -1.60 -4.96 -21.31
C PHE A 187 -2.06 -5.16 -22.76
N GLU A 188 -1.15 -5.63 -23.63
CA GLU A 188 -1.42 -5.92 -25.05
C GLU A 188 -2.43 -7.06 -25.22
N SER A 189 -2.46 -8.01 -24.27
CA SER A 189 -3.44 -9.10 -24.25
C SER A 189 -4.80 -8.71 -23.64
N GLY A 190 -5.03 -7.42 -23.35
CA GLY A 190 -6.28 -6.92 -22.78
C GLY A 190 -6.55 -7.45 -21.37
N LYS A 191 -5.51 -7.76 -20.58
CA LYS A 191 -5.64 -8.19 -19.17
C LYS A 191 -5.61 -6.98 -18.25
N GLN A 192 -6.37 -7.04 -17.15
CA GLN A 192 -6.44 -5.91 -16.22
C GLN A 192 -5.17 -5.84 -15.38
N ILE A 193 -4.62 -4.63 -15.24
CA ILE A 193 -3.50 -4.33 -14.34
C ILE A 193 -3.95 -3.29 -13.33
N VAL A 194 -3.76 -3.56 -12.03
CA VAL A 194 -3.96 -2.61 -10.94
C VAL A 194 -2.67 -2.51 -10.15
N LEU A 195 -2.21 -1.28 -9.95
CA LEU A 195 -0.96 -0.96 -9.27
C LEU A 195 -1.27 -0.05 -8.09
N THR A 196 -0.51 -0.20 -6.99
CA THR A 196 -0.52 0.79 -5.90
C THR A 196 0.86 1.38 -5.68
N SER A 197 0.91 2.63 -5.21
CA SER A 197 2.16 3.25 -4.77
C SER A 197 1.98 4.20 -3.59
N ASP A 198 3.03 4.45 -2.82
CA ASP A 198 3.05 5.49 -1.79
C ASP A 198 3.16 6.92 -2.35
N ARG A 199 3.42 7.07 -3.66
CA ARG A 199 3.65 8.36 -4.34
C ARG A 199 3.27 8.28 -5.82
N ARG A 200 3.34 9.40 -6.55
CA ARG A 200 3.11 9.37 -8.01
C ARG A 200 4.22 8.62 -8.72
N ALA A 201 3.92 8.04 -9.89
CA ALA A 201 4.92 7.30 -10.67
C ALA A 201 6.16 8.16 -11.00
N SER A 202 5.96 9.41 -11.40
CA SER A 202 7.02 10.41 -11.65
C SER A 202 7.86 10.79 -10.43
N GLU A 203 7.39 10.50 -9.20
CA GLU A 203 8.09 10.78 -7.94
C GLU A 203 8.88 9.56 -7.41
N ILE A 204 8.77 8.39 -8.07
CA ILE A 204 9.52 7.20 -7.72
C ILE A 204 10.94 7.33 -8.25
N GLN A 205 11.89 7.57 -7.35
CA GLN A 205 13.30 7.70 -7.70
C GLN A 205 13.84 6.40 -8.32
N LYS A 206 14.69 6.53 -9.36
CA LYS A 206 15.34 5.39 -10.02
C LYS A 206 14.33 4.36 -10.58
N LEU A 207 13.14 4.82 -10.96
CA LEU A 207 12.21 4.08 -11.81
C LEU A 207 12.47 4.46 -13.27
N GLU A 208 12.57 3.46 -14.15
CA GLU A 208 12.79 3.69 -15.57
C GLU A 208 11.65 4.52 -16.18
N SER A 209 11.99 5.50 -17.03
CA SER A 209 11.04 6.41 -17.67
C SER A 209 9.93 5.68 -18.44
N ARG A 210 10.25 4.53 -19.04
CA ARG A 210 9.26 3.68 -19.71
C ARG A 210 8.25 3.06 -18.76
N LEU A 211 8.59 2.78 -17.51
CA LEU A 211 7.61 2.32 -16.51
C LEU A 211 6.74 3.48 -16.03
N VAL A 212 7.33 4.65 -15.78
CA VAL A 212 6.59 5.87 -15.42
C VAL A 212 5.51 6.16 -16.46
N SER A 213 5.87 6.20 -17.74
CA SER A 213 4.93 6.43 -18.84
C SER A 213 3.79 5.42 -18.86
N ARG A 214 4.05 4.16 -18.52
CA ARG A 214 3.04 3.10 -18.53
C ARG A 214 2.10 3.17 -17.35
N PHE A 215 2.60 3.57 -16.19
CA PHE A 215 1.78 3.76 -15.00
C PHE A 215 0.86 4.97 -15.17
N GLU A 216 1.33 6.01 -15.86
CA GLU A 216 0.59 7.27 -16.07
C GLU A 216 -0.36 7.24 -17.28
N TRP A 217 -0.18 6.33 -18.26
CA TRP A 217 -1.10 6.22 -19.41
C TRP A 217 -2.50 5.70 -19.03
N GLY A 218 -2.61 4.97 -17.92
CA GLY A 218 -3.89 4.53 -17.39
C GLY A 218 -4.66 5.64 -16.67
N LEU A 219 -5.33 5.27 -15.56
CA LEU A 219 -5.91 6.25 -14.64
C LEU A 219 -5.08 6.33 -13.35
N PRO A 220 -4.32 7.42 -13.12
CA PRO A 220 -3.77 7.72 -11.81
C PRO A 220 -4.90 8.26 -10.91
N ALA A 221 -5.20 7.55 -9.83
CA ALA A 221 -6.20 7.95 -8.85
C ALA A 221 -5.56 8.11 -7.46
N ASP A 222 -5.69 9.30 -6.89
CA ASP A 222 -5.12 9.63 -5.60
C ASP A 222 -6.07 9.25 -4.45
N ILE A 223 -5.47 8.91 -3.31
CA ILE A 223 -6.15 8.71 -2.05
C ILE A 223 -5.48 9.61 -1.02
N GLN A 224 -6.26 10.52 -0.45
CA GLN A 224 -5.79 11.49 0.53
C GLN A 224 -6.18 11.08 1.95
N ALA A 225 -5.56 11.73 2.95
CA ALA A 225 -5.91 11.52 4.34
C ALA A 225 -7.40 11.86 4.60
N PRO A 226 -8.16 11.00 5.31
CA PRO A 226 -9.57 11.23 5.58
C PRO A 226 -9.80 12.41 6.52
N ASP A 227 -10.90 13.13 6.30
CA ASP A 227 -11.41 14.15 7.22
C ASP A 227 -11.96 13.52 8.53
N LEU A 228 -12.33 14.36 9.50
CA LEU A 228 -12.79 13.89 10.81
C LEU A 228 -14.02 12.99 10.71
N GLU A 229 -14.97 13.36 9.86
CA GLU A 229 -16.21 12.62 9.64
C GLU A 229 -15.92 11.24 9.06
N THR A 230 -15.08 11.18 8.01
CA THR A 230 -14.66 9.93 7.38
C THR A 230 -13.86 9.06 8.35
N ARG A 231 -12.98 9.63 9.18
CA ARG A 231 -12.26 8.86 10.23
C ARG A 231 -13.21 8.27 11.26
N PHE A 232 -14.21 9.03 11.70
CA PHE A 232 -15.23 8.54 12.63
C PHE A 232 -16.05 7.40 12.01
N ALA A 233 -16.46 7.54 10.75
CA ALA A 233 -17.17 6.48 10.01
C ALA A 233 -16.31 5.21 9.81
N ILE A 234 -15.02 5.37 9.53
CA ILE A 234 -14.06 4.25 9.47
C ILE A 234 -14.01 3.53 10.82
N LEU A 235 -13.82 4.26 11.93
CA LEU A 235 -13.78 3.68 13.27
C LEU A 235 -15.07 2.93 13.60
N ARG A 236 -16.23 3.49 13.28
CA ARG A 236 -17.53 2.84 13.50
C ARG A 236 -17.66 1.54 12.72
N THR A 237 -17.31 1.57 11.43
CA THR A 237 -17.33 0.38 10.55
C THR A 237 -16.38 -0.71 11.06
N LYS A 238 -15.18 -0.33 11.50
CA LYS A 238 -14.18 -1.27 12.04
C LYS A 238 -14.59 -1.80 13.41
N ALA A 239 -15.21 -0.99 14.27
CA ALA A 239 -15.71 -1.43 15.57
C ALA A 239 -16.81 -2.50 15.41
N GLN A 240 -17.72 -2.30 14.45
CA GLN A 240 -18.73 -3.30 14.08
C GLN A 240 -18.10 -4.60 13.59
N GLN A 241 -17.09 -4.54 12.72
CA GLN A 241 -16.37 -5.73 12.23
C GLN A 241 -15.64 -6.49 13.34
N LEU A 242 -15.16 -5.78 14.36
CA LEU A 242 -14.50 -6.36 15.53
C LEU A 242 -15.51 -6.82 16.59
N ASN A 243 -16.83 -6.63 16.37
CA ASN A 243 -17.88 -6.85 17.35
C ASN A 243 -17.59 -6.18 18.70
N CYS A 244 -16.99 -4.98 18.66
CA CYS A 244 -16.66 -4.22 19.87
C CYS A 244 -17.62 -3.04 20.05
N SER A 245 -18.06 -2.85 21.30
CA SER A 245 -18.93 -1.74 21.69
C SER A 245 -18.11 -0.73 22.47
N LEU A 246 -17.57 0.28 21.79
CA LEU A 246 -16.91 1.42 22.42
C LEU A 246 -17.87 2.62 22.44
N PRO A 247 -17.91 3.40 23.54
CA PRO A 247 -18.64 4.65 23.59
C PRO A 247 -18.23 5.62 22.47
N GLU A 248 -19.20 6.32 21.87
CA GLU A 248 -18.92 7.35 20.84
C GLU A 248 -17.90 8.41 21.26
N PRO A 249 -17.88 8.91 22.52
CA PRO A 249 -16.84 9.86 22.95
C PRO A 249 -15.41 9.33 22.77
N ILE A 250 -15.21 8.01 22.92
CA ILE A 250 -13.90 7.37 22.74
C ILE A 250 -13.56 7.27 21.25
N LEU A 251 -14.53 6.91 20.40
CA LEU A 251 -14.32 6.90 18.95
C LEU A 251 -14.01 8.31 18.42
N SER A 252 -14.75 9.32 18.91
CA SER A 252 -14.51 10.72 18.58
C SER A 252 -13.13 11.17 19.02
N PHE A 253 -12.71 10.84 20.25
CA PHE A 253 -11.36 11.12 20.74
C PHE A 253 -10.28 10.53 19.83
N ILE A 254 -10.38 9.24 19.48
CA ILE A 254 -9.41 8.58 18.58
C ILE A 254 -9.39 9.28 17.21
N ALA A 255 -10.56 9.60 16.64
CA ALA A 255 -10.67 10.27 15.34
C ALA A 255 -10.11 11.70 15.35
N GLN A 256 -10.21 12.43 16.46
CA GLN A 256 -9.69 13.79 16.56
C GLN A 256 -8.17 13.82 16.63
N HIS A 257 -7.55 12.86 17.33
CA HIS A 257 -6.11 12.87 17.58
C HIS A 257 -5.26 12.08 16.58
N ILE A 258 -5.81 11.07 15.90
CA ILE A 258 -5.10 10.27 14.90
C ILE A 258 -5.60 10.64 13.51
N THR A 259 -4.83 11.46 12.79
CA THR A 259 -5.36 12.18 11.62
C THR A 259 -4.77 11.76 10.27
N LYS A 260 -3.53 11.28 10.23
CA LYS A 260 -2.80 11.06 8.97
C LYS A 260 -2.91 9.64 8.39
N ASN A 261 -3.10 8.61 9.22
CA ASN A 261 -2.91 7.22 8.80
C ASN A 261 -4.02 6.30 9.34
N ILE A 262 -4.79 5.67 8.45
CA ILE A 262 -5.90 4.79 8.82
C ILE A 262 -5.41 3.55 9.55
N ARG A 263 -4.22 3.02 9.21
CA ARG A 263 -3.62 1.88 9.94
C ARG A 263 -3.34 2.23 11.41
N ARG A 264 -2.89 3.45 11.70
CA ARG A 264 -2.72 3.94 13.08
C ARG A 264 -4.08 4.09 13.78
N LEU A 265 -5.08 4.59 13.06
CA LEU A 265 -6.45 4.72 13.55
C LEU A 265 -7.05 3.36 13.94
N GLU A 266 -6.92 2.36 13.07
CA GLU A 266 -7.32 0.98 13.30
C GLU A 266 -6.52 0.33 14.44
N GLY A 267 -5.21 0.59 14.52
CA GLY A 267 -4.36 0.09 15.60
C GLY A 267 -4.76 0.63 16.97
N ALA A 268 -5.13 1.91 17.06
CA ALA A 268 -5.65 2.51 18.28
C ALA A 268 -7.00 1.90 18.68
N LEU A 269 -7.92 1.73 17.73
CA LEU A 269 -9.19 1.04 17.96
C LEU A 269 -8.97 -0.38 18.49
N LEU A 270 -8.07 -1.14 17.87
CA LEU A 270 -7.75 -2.50 18.29
C LEU A 270 -7.16 -2.53 19.70
N LYS A 271 -6.25 -1.60 20.03
CA LYS A 271 -5.63 -1.51 21.36
C LYS A 271 -6.68 -1.21 22.45
N VAL A 272 -7.54 -0.22 22.21
CA VAL A 272 -8.61 0.21 23.13
C VAL A 272 -9.66 -0.89 23.30
N SER A 273 -10.12 -1.49 22.20
CA SER A 273 -11.11 -2.58 22.25
C SER A 273 -10.56 -3.84 22.94
N SER A 274 -9.31 -4.21 22.67
CA SER A 274 -8.66 -5.35 23.33
C SER A 274 -8.53 -5.13 24.83
N TYR A 275 -8.18 -3.91 25.27
CA TYR A 275 -8.10 -3.60 26.70
C TYR A 275 -9.47 -3.70 27.39
N SER A 276 -10.52 -3.16 26.78
CA SER A 276 -11.89 -3.26 27.30
C SER A 276 -12.32 -4.72 27.44
N ALA A 277 -12.08 -5.54 26.41
CA ALA A 277 -12.42 -6.96 26.40
C ALA A 277 -11.64 -7.78 27.43
N LEU A 278 -10.36 -7.46 27.67
CA LEU A 278 -9.51 -8.20 28.62
C LEU A 278 -9.77 -7.80 30.08
N THR A 279 -10.14 -6.55 30.34
CA THR A 279 -10.34 -6.05 31.71
C THR A 279 -11.77 -6.16 32.20
N ASN A 280 -12.74 -6.37 31.30
CA ASN A 280 -14.18 -6.35 31.59
C ASN A 280 -14.61 -5.09 32.36
N LYS A 281 -13.89 -3.97 32.19
CA LYS A 281 -14.21 -2.68 32.80
C LYS A 281 -14.68 -1.70 31.74
N PRO A 282 -15.66 -0.84 32.06
CA PRO A 282 -16.00 0.27 31.19
C PRO A 282 -14.77 1.15 31.00
N ILE A 283 -14.51 1.50 29.74
CA ILE A 283 -13.36 2.31 29.38
C ILE A 283 -13.74 3.79 29.39
N ASP A 284 -12.92 4.62 30.03
CA ASP A 284 -13.09 6.07 30.11
C ASP A 284 -11.98 6.79 29.34
N LEU A 285 -12.18 8.09 29.06
CA LEU A 285 -11.21 8.90 28.32
C LEU A 285 -9.82 8.95 28.98
N PRO A 286 -9.67 9.12 30.31
CA PRO A 286 -8.36 9.10 30.96
C PRO A 286 -7.59 7.79 30.74
N THR A 287 -8.30 6.65 30.75
CA THR A 287 -7.69 5.35 30.44
C THR A 287 -7.25 5.28 28.98
N VAL A 288 -8.07 5.77 28.04
CA VAL A 288 -7.72 5.81 26.60
C VAL A 288 -6.49 6.68 26.35
N GLU A 289 -6.42 7.87 26.95
CA GLU A 289 -5.26 8.76 26.86
C GLU A 289 -3.98 8.07 27.31
N ARG A 290 -4.02 7.42 28.48
CA ARG A 290 -2.89 6.64 28.99
C ARG A 290 -2.53 5.46 28.09
N LEU A 291 -3.51 4.75 27.54
CA LEU A 291 -3.29 3.62 26.64
C LEU A 291 -2.70 4.05 25.30
N LEU A 292 -3.09 5.22 24.78
CA LEU A 292 -2.68 5.72 23.48
C LEU A 292 -1.52 6.71 23.55
N HIS A 293 -0.98 7.00 24.74
CA HIS A 293 0.07 7.99 24.98
C HIS A 293 1.18 7.98 23.91
N ASP A 294 1.81 6.83 23.64
CA ASP A 294 2.91 6.74 22.68
C ASP A 294 2.47 7.08 21.25
N VAL A 295 1.27 6.64 20.85
CA VAL A 295 0.69 6.93 19.54
C VAL A 295 0.39 8.42 19.43
N LEU A 296 -0.18 9.02 20.48
CA LEU A 296 -0.49 10.44 20.55
C LEU A 296 0.78 11.31 20.51
N MET A 297 1.84 10.90 21.22
CA MET A 297 3.14 11.57 21.19
C MET A 297 3.77 11.51 19.80
N GLU A 298 3.74 10.35 19.13
CA GLU A 298 4.22 10.21 17.75
C GLU A 298 3.42 11.10 16.77
N GLN A 299 2.10 11.19 16.93
CA GLN A 299 1.29 12.11 16.12
C GLN A 299 1.62 13.58 16.39
N ALA A 300 1.85 13.96 17.65
CA ALA A 300 2.19 15.33 18.05
C ALA A 300 3.59 15.75 17.57
N GLN A 301 4.57 14.84 17.60
CA GLN A 301 5.92 15.08 17.06
C GLN A 301 5.92 15.33 15.55
N ASN A 302 4.90 14.84 14.83
CA ASN A 302 4.71 15.03 13.39
C ASN A 302 3.87 16.28 13.04
N VAL A 303 3.55 17.15 14.00
CA VAL A 303 2.92 18.45 13.75
C VAL A 303 4.02 19.48 13.53
N LEU A 304 4.02 20.12 12.36
CA LEU A 304 4.95 21.20 12.07
C LEU A 304 4.70 22.38 13.03
N THR A 305 5.68 22.68 13.88
CA THR A 305 5.62 23.81 14.82
C THR A 305 6.28 25.06 14.22
N ILE A 306 5.92 26.24 14.74
CA ILE A 306 6.57 27.50 14.35
C ILE A 306 8.08 27.44 14.66
N GLU A 307 8.47 26.81 15.78
CA GLU A 307 9.86 26.63 16.15
C GLU A 307 10.65 25.78 15.14
N THR A 308 10.05 24.67 14.66
CA THR A 308 10.67 23.84 13.61
C THR A 308 10.90 24.65 12.32
N ILE A 309 9.92 25.48 11.94
CA ILE A 309 10.05 26.38 10.79
C ILE A 309 11.16 27.40 11.02
N GLN A 310 11.20 28.04 12.19
CA GLN A 310 12.25 29.00 12.56
C GLN A 310 13.65 28.38 12.45
N LYS A 311 13.86 27.19 13.03
CA LYS A 311 15.13 26.46 12.94
C LYS A 311 15.50 26.17 11.50
N ARG A 312 14.57 25.63 10.71
CA ARG A 312 14.86 25.21 9.33
C ARG A 312 15.22 26.37 8.42
N VAL A 313 14.53 27.50 8.58
CA VAL A 313 14.82 28.72 7.83
C VAL A 313 16.13 29.34 8.32
N ALA A 314 16.39 29.31 9.63
CA ALA A 314 17.66 29.79 10.19
C ALA A 314 18.86 29.01 9.62
N ASP A 315 18.76 27.68 9.58
CA ASP A 315 19.80 26.81 9.02
C ASP A 315 20.04 27.07 7.52
N HIS A 316 18.96 27.24 6.75
CA HIS A 316 19.07 27.48 5.30
C HIS A 316 19.76 28.81 4.98
N TYR A 317 19.45 29.87 5.72
CA TYR A 317 20.06 31.19 5.55
C TYR A 317 21.30 31.42 6.41
N GLN A 318 21.77 30.39 7.13
CA GLN A 318 22.95 30.42 7.99
C GLN A 318 22.91 31.54 9.04
N ILE A 319 21.73 31.80 9.62
CA ILE A 319 21.54 32.71 10.74
C ILE A 319 21.29 31.94 12.03
N ARG A 320 21.47 32.58 13.19
CA ARG A 320 21.20 31.92 14.47
C ARG A 320 19.69 31.85 14.70
N HIS A 321 19.21 30.78 15.34
CA HIS A 321 17.80 30.68 15.74
C HIS A 321 17.34 31.89 16.58
N SER A 322 18.21 32.40 17.47
CA SER A 322 17.95 33.62 18.26
C SER A 322 17.72 34.88 17.40
N ASP A 323 18.21 34.91 16.16
CA ASP A 323 17.94 36.03 15.26
C ASP A 323 16.49 36.04 14.78
N MET A 324 15.74 34.93 14.84
CA MET A 324 14.32 34.90 14.49
C MET A 324 13.47 35.72 15.45
N THR A 325 13.83 35.75 16.73
CA THR A 325 13.12 36.50 17.78
C THR A 325 13.76 37.85 18.11
N SER A 326 14.95 38.15 17.58
CA SER A 326 15.69 39.38 17.90
C SER A 326 15.03 40.66 17.35
N LYS A 327 15.32 41.81 17.97
CA LYS A 327 14.90 43.13 17.49
C LYS A 327 15.68 43.61 16.25
N ARG A 328 16.75 42.92 15.86
CA ARG A 328 17.63 43.31 14.74
C ARG A 328 16.88 43.18 13.41
N ARG A 329 17.08 44.15 12.51
CA ARG A 329 16.43 44.20 11.18
C ARG A 329 17.38 44.41 9.98
N PRO A 330 18.63 43.93 9.98
CA PRO A 330 19.42 43.93 8.75
C PRO A 330 18.80 42.96 7.74
N ASN A 331 18.94 43.21 6.43
CA ASN A 331 18.28 42.43 5.37
C ASN A 331 18.58 40.92 5.46
N ASN A 332 19.81 40.56 5.80
CA ASN A 332 20.24 39.17 6.00
C ASN A 332 19.56 38.44 7.18
N ILE A 333 18.83 39.16 8.05
CA ILE A 333 18.00 38.59 9.12
C ILE A 333 16.52 38.84 8.84
N ALA A 334 16.17 40.01 8.33
CA ALA A 334 14.79 40.42 8.09
C ALA A 334 14.12 39.54 7.02
N ILE A 335 14.80 39.28 5.91
CA ILE A 335 14.26 38.47 4.80
C ILE A 335 14.02 37.02 5.26
N PRO A 336 15.00 36.29 5.85
CA PRO A 336 14.75 34.94 6.38
C PRO A 336 13.60 34.91 7.41
N ARG A 337 13.51 35.93 8.28
CA ARG A 337 12.44 36.01 9.27
C ARG A 337 11.06 36.19 8.62
N GLN A 338 10.96 37.03 7.59
CA GLN A 338 9.71 37.20 6.83
C GLN A 338 9.32 35.91 6.13
N ILE A 339 10.27 35.19 5.55
CA ILE A 339 10.06 33.86 4.94
C ILE A 339 9.58 32.85 5.99
N ALA A 340 10.16 32.84 7.18
CA ALA A 340 9.72 31.97 8.27
C ALA A 340 8.28 32.29 8.73
N MET A 341 7.90 33.57 8.81
CA MET A 341 6.52 33.99 9.10
C MET A 341 5.55 33.56 7.99
N TYR A 342 5.94 33.75 6.74
CA TYR A 342 5.16 33.31 5.57
C TYR A 342 4.92 31.80 5.59
N LEU A 343 5.98 31.01 5.82
CA LEU A 343 5.89 29.56 5.91
C LEU A 343 5.06 29.13 7.12
N ALA A 344 5.20 29.78 8.29
CA ALA A 344 4.37 29.51 9.46
C ALA A 344 2.90 29.77 9.18
N ARG A 345 2.58 30.85 8.47
CA ARG A 345 1.20 31.16 8.07
C ARG A 345 0.64 30.17 7.05
N THR A 346 1.48 29.65 6.16
CA THR A 346 1.05 28.79 5.05
C THR A 346 0.97 27.32 5.46
N LEU A 347 1.86 26.87 6.33
CA LEU A 347 2.06 25.45 6.65
C LEU A 347 1.50 25.04 8.02
N THR A 348 1.00 25.99 8.82
CA THR A 348 0.46 25.71 10.15
C THR A 348 -0.93 26.32 10.35
N LYS A 349 -1.64 25.84 11.37
CA LYS A 349 -2.98 26.36 11.75
C LYS A 349 -2.93 27.52 12.75
N HIS A 350 -1.75 28.02 13.10
CA HIS A 350 -1.60 29.11 14.07
C HIS A 350 -2.22 30.41 13.53
N SER A 351 -2.85 31.15 14.42
CA SER A 351 -3.34 32.51 14.20
C SER A 351 -2.18 33.48 13.97
N LEU A 352 -2.49 34.64 13.36
CA LEU A 352 -1.49 35.69 13.13
C LEU A 352 -0.87 36.19 14.44
N GLN A 353 -1.64 36.16 15.53
CA GLN A 353 -1.18 36.55 16.86
C GLN A 353 -0.17 35.53 17.40
N GLU A 354 -0.51 34.24 17.37
CA GLU A 354 0.40 33.16 17.83
C GLU A 354 1.70 33.13 17.02
N ILE A 355 1.62 33.38 15.70
CA ILE A 355 2.81 33.53 14.86
C ILE A 355 3.62 34.74 15.34
N GLY A 356 2.99 35.91 15.48
CA GLY A 356 3.63 37.12 15.97
C GLY A 356 4.38 36.94 17.30
N ASP A 357 3.73 36.29 18.26
CA ASP A 357 4.28 35.98 19.59
C ASP A 357 5.52 35.09 19.49
N ALA A 358 5.45 34.03 18.68
CA ALA A 358 6.57 33.12 18.43
C ALA A 358 7.78 33.80 17.78
N PHE A 359 7.58 34.91 17.06
CA PHE A 359 8.65 35.76 16.53
C PHE A 359 8.94 36.94 17.46
N GLY A 360 9.01 36.73 18.78
CA GLY A 360 9.47 37.75 19.73
C GLY A 360 8.43 38.84 20.04
N GLY A 361 7.16 38.46 20.14
CA GLY A 361 6.06 39.38 20.52
C GLY A 361 5.73 40.42 19.46
N ARG A 362 5.81 40.04 18.18
CA ARG A 362 5.48 40.94 17.06
C ARG A 362 3.97 40.99 16.86
N ASP A 363 3.47 42.17 16.52
CA ASP A 363 2.04 42.35 16.27
C ASP A 363 1.58 41.60 15.00
N HIS A 364 0.32 41.16 14.98
CA HIS A 364 -0.31 40.45 13.86
C HIS A 364 -0.14 41.19 12.52
N GLY A 365 -0.18 42.53 12.52
CA GLY A 365 0.08 43.35 11.33
C GLY A 365 1.48 43.15 10.73
N THR A 366 2.48 42.86 11.56
CA THR A 366 3.84 42.53 11.10
C THR A 366 3.86 41.22 10.31
N VAL A 367 3.09 40.22 10.75
CA VAL A 367 2.97 38.94 10.05
C VAL A 367 2.29 39.11 8.69
N ILE A 368 1.24 39.95 8.62
CA ILE A 368 0.55 40.28 7.36
C ILE A 368 1.53 40.96 6.39
N HIS A 369 2.27 41.97 6.86
CA HIS A 369 3.27 42.66 6.04
C HIS A 369 4.38 41.72 5.56
N ALA A 370 4.86 40.82 6.42
CA ALA A 370 5.85 39.82 6.06
C ALA A 370 5.36 38.90 4.94
N CYS A 371 4.11 38.42 5.02
CA CYS A 371 3.54 37.55 3.99
C CYS A 371 3.47 38.27 2.64
N LYS A 372 2.91 39.49 2.61
CA LYS A 372 2.84 40.30 1.38
C LYS A 372 4.22 40.59 0.78
N ALA A 373 5.22 40.85 1.63
CA ALA A 373 6.58 41.09 1.17
C ALA A 373 7.18 39.85 0.51
N VAL A 374 6.95 38.66 1.08
CA VAL A 374 7.43 37.38 0.51
C VAL A 374 6.73 37.06 -0.81
N ASP A 375 5.42 37.27 -0.91
CA ASP A 375 4.69 37.10 -2.18
C ASP A 375 5.29 37.98 -3.29
N ASN A 376 5.49 39.28 -3.02
CA ASN A 376 6.10 40.20 -3.98
C ASN A 376 7.55 39.81 -4.33
N MET A 377 8.36 39.40 -3.36
CA MET A 377 9.73 38.94 -3.61
C MET A 377 9.76 37.68 -4.48
N MET A 378 8.84 36.75 -4.25
CA MET A 378 8.72 35.56 -5.09
C MET A 378 8.26 35.87 -6.50
N GLU A 379 7.46 36.91 -6.74
CA GLU A 379 7.10 37.34 -8.10
C GLU A 379 8.30 37.90 -8.87
N GLN A 380 9.12 38.70 -8.18
CA GLN A 380 10.23 39.46 -8.79
C GLN A 380 11.54 38.68 -8.88
N ASP A 381 11.78 37.72 -7.99
CA ASP A 381 13.04 36.97 -7.91
C ASP A 381 12.82 35.45 -7.93
N SER A 382 13.28 34.83 -9.03
CA SER A 382 13.25 33.38 -9.23
C SER A 382 14.07 32.61 -8.19
N SER A 383 15.14 33.20 -7.66
CA SER A 383 16.00 32.59 -6.63
C SER A 383 15.24 32.49 -5.31
N THR A 384 14.63 33.59 -4.86
CA THR A 384 13.78 33.62 -3.66
C THR A 384 12.61 32.63 -3.78
N ARG A 385 11.94 32.57 -4.95
CA ARG A 385 10.89 31.58 -5.22
C ARG A 385 11.40 30.14 -5.05
N GLY A 386 12.57 29.84 -5.62
CA GLY A 386 13.22 28.54 -5.48
C GLY A 386 13.52 28.17 -4.02
N SER A 387 14.07 29.09 -3.24
CA SER A 387 14.33 28.88 -1.80
C SER A 387 13.06 28.64 -1.00
N VAL A 388 11.99 29.40 -1.25
CA VAL A 388 10.72 29.23 -0.54
C VAL A 388 10.08 27.89 -0.87
N GLU A 389 10.00 27.52 -2.15
CA GLU A 389 9.45 26.21 -2.57
C GLU A 389 10.29 25.04 -2.04
N PHE A 390 11.62 25.17 -2.03
CA PHE A 390 12.51 24.19 -1.42
C PHE A 390 12.22 24.01 0.08
N LEU A 391 12.19 25.11 0.85
CA LEU A 391 11.89 25.08 2.28
C LEU A 391 10.50 24.51 2.55
N LYS A 392 9.51 24.89 1.75
CA LYS A 392 8.13 24.39 1.81
C LYS A 392 8.08 22.88 1.58
N ALA A 393 8.78 22.36 0.58
CA ALA A 393 8.85 20.93 0.30
C ALA A 393 9.58 20.15 1.40
N GLN A 394 10.56 20.74 2.09
CA GLN A 394 11.24 20.09 3.22
C GLN A 394 10.41 20.09 4.51
N LEU A 395 9.60 21.13 4.73
CA LEU A 395 8.76 21.29 5.93
C LEU A 395 7.40 20.58 5.80
N SER A 396 7.00 20.18 4.59
CA SER A 396 5.74 19.47 4.31
C SER A 396 5.89 17.94 4.29
N LYS A 397 7.11 17.43 4.49
CA LYS A 397 7.40 16.00 4.73
C LYS A 397 7.25 15.70 6.21
#